data_AF-A0A6C8GSA4-F1
#
_entry.id   AF-A0A6C8GSA4-F1
#
_cell.length_a   1.000
_cell.length_b   1.000
_cell.length_c   1.000
_cell.angle_alpha   90.00
_cell.angle_beta   90.00
_cell.angle_gamma   90.00
#
_symmetry.space_group_name_H-M   'P 1'
#
loop_
_entity.id
_entity.type
_entity.pdbx_description
1 polymer ?
#
loop_
_entity_poly.entity_id
_entity_poly.type
_entity_poly.pdbx_seq_one_letter_code
_entity_poly.pdbx_strand_id
1 'polypeptide(L)'
;MQTEIKTQATNLAANLSAVRESATTTLSGEIKGPQLEDFPALIKQASLDALFKCGKDAEALKEVFTNSNNVAGKKAIMEFAGLFRSALNATSDSPAAKTLLMKVGAEYTAQIIKDGLKEKSAFGPWMPETKKAEAKLENLEKQLLDIIKNNTGGELSKLSTNLVMQEVMPYIASCIEHNFGCTLDPLTRSSLTQLVDKAAAKAVEALDMCHQKLTQEQGTSVGREARHLEMQTLIPLLLRNVFAQIPADKLPDPKIPEPAAGPVPDGGKKAEPTGININI
;
A
#
# COMPACT_ATOMS: atom_id res chain seq x y z
N MET A 1 49.24 -49.77 -24.70
CA MET A 1 49.21 -48.34 -25.07
C MET A 1 48.76 -47.57 -23.83
N GLN A 2 49.67 -46.89 -23.15
CA GLN A 2 49.38 -46.00 -22.03
C GLN A 2 49.37 -44.57 -22.58
N THR A 3 48.24 -43.88 -22.42
CA THR A 3 48.06 -42.48 -22.82
C THR A 3 48.51 -41.58 -21.67
N GLU A 4 49.67 -40.93 -21.81
CA GLU A 4 50.11 -39.87 -20.92
C GLU A 4 49.30 -38.59 -21.20
N ILE A 5 48.51 -38.13 -20.23
CA ILE A 5 47.87 -36.82 -20.26
C ILE A 5 48.80 -35.84 -19.55
N LYS A 6 49.55 -35.06 -20.32
CA LYS A 6 50.44 -34.01 -19.81
C LYS A 6 49.60 -32.76 -19.49
N THR A 7 49.21 -32.58 -18.23
CA THR A 7 48.47 -31.39 -17.77
C THR A 7 49.43 -30.22 -17.63
N GLN A 8 49.23 -29.15 -18.41
CA GLN A 8 50.02 -27.92 -18.33
C GLN A 8 49.48 -27.04 -17.20
N ALA A 9 50.36 -26.53 -16.32
CA ALA A 9 49.98 -25.68 -15.21
C ALA A 9 49.46 -24.31 -15.70
N THR A 10 48.47 -23.74 -15.01
CA THR A 10 47.90 -22.42 -15.35
C THR A 10 48.94 -21.29 -15.16
N ASN A 11 48.76 -20.15 -15.84
CA ASN A 11 49.65 -18.99 -15.69
C ASN A 11 49.84 -18.56 -14.23
N LEU A 12 48.83 -18.74 -13.39
CA LEU A 12 48.94 -18.49 -11.95
C LEU A 12 49.90 -19.47 -11.28
N ALA A 13 49.77 -20.76 -11.55
CA ALA A 13 50.67 -21.79 -11.02
C ALA A 13 52.11 -21.64 -11.54
N ALA A 14 52.28 -21.16 -12.77
CA ALA A 14 53.60 -20.91 -13.35
C ALA A 14 54.33 -19.68 -12.75
N ASN A 15 53.60 -18.74 -12.14
CA ASN A 15 54.15 -17.48 -11.61
C ASN A 15 54.02 -17.34 -10.09
N LEU A 16 53.60 -18.39 -9.38
CA LEU A 16 53.45 -18.36 -7.92
C LEU A 16 54.82 -18.54 -7.24
N SER A 17 55.45 -17.45 -6.80
CA SER A 17 56.80 -17.53 -6.22
C SER A 17 56.84 -18.00 -4.76
N ALA A 18 55.76 -17.82 -4.00
CA ALA A 18 55.56 -18.40 -2.67
C ALA A 18 54.10 -18.26 -2.22
N VAL A 19 53.63 -19.22 -1.42
CA VAL A 19 52.42 -19.06 -0.60
C VAL A 19 52.89 -18.94 0.84
N ARG A 20 52.54 -17.83 1.50
CA ARG A 20 52.84 -17.60 2.92
C ARG A 20 51.57 -17.15 3.61
N GLU A 21 51.29 -17.71 4.78
CA GLU A 21 50.28 -17.16 5.68
C GLU A 21 50.80 -15.83 6.24
N SER A 22 50.04 -14.76 6.04
CA SER A 22 50.26 -13.46 6.70
C SER A 22 49.25 -13.34 7.83
N ALA A 23 49.73 -13.27 9.07
CA ALA A 23 48.90 -13.05 10.26
C ALA A 23 48.56 -11.56 10.50
N THR A 24 48.82 -10.68 9.52
CA THR A 24 48.56 -9.23 9.63
C THR A 24 47.87 -8.73 8.36
N THR A 25 46.54 -8.84 8.38
CA THR A 25 45.50 -7.89 7.93
C THR A 25 44.21 -8.68 7.72
N THR A 26 43.51 -9.02 8.82
CA THR A 26 42.08 -9.24 8.70
C THR A 26 41.45 -7.89 8.33
N LEU A 27 40.94 -7.77 7.10
CA LEU A 27 40.00 -6.72 6.73
C LEU A 27 38.69 -6.97 7.49
N SER A 28 38.69 -6.75 8.80
CA SER A 28 37.51 -6.73 9.65
C SER A 28 36.94 -5.32 9.68
N GLY A 29 36.47 -4.88 8.52
CA GLY A 29 35.39 -3.92 8.41
C GLY A 29 34.29 -4.60 7.63
N GLU A 30 33.08 -4.67 8.18
CA GLU A 30 31.89 -4.93 7.37
C GLU A 30 31.91 -3.87 6.25
N ILE A 31 32.28 -4.25 5.03
CA ILE A 31 32.04 -3.42 3.87
C ILE A 31 30.52 -3.47 3.68
N LYS A 32 29.79 -2.59 4.37
CA LYS A 32 28.42 -2.27 4.01
C LYS A 32 28.49 -1.56 2.66
N GLY A 33 28.56 -2.37 1.60
CA GLY A 33 28.33 -1.91 0.25
C GLY A 33 26.95 -1.24 0.18
N PRO A 34 26.70 -0.42 -0.85
CA PRO A 34 25.43 0.27 -0.99
C PRO A 34 24.28 -0.72 -0.87
N GLN A 35 23.41 -0.55 0.12
CA GLN A 35 22.23 -1.38 0.28
C GLN A 35 21.14 -0.89 -0.66
N LEU A 36 20.22 -1.77 -1.07
CA LEU A 36 19.12 -1.36 -1.95
C LEU A 36 18.29 -0.26 -1.27
N GLU A 37 18.21 -0.33 0.05
CA GLU A 37 17.60 0.61 0.99
C GLU A 37 18.14 2.04 0.86
N ASP A 38 19.38 2.20 0.38
CA ASP A 38 20.03 3.50 0.16
C ASP A 38 19.56 4.18 -1.14
N PHE A 39 18.81 3.47 -1.99
CA PHE A 39 18.33 3.99 -3.28
C PHE A 39 16.81 3.92 -3.41
N PRO A 40 16.07 4.96 -2.96
CA PRO A 40 14.61 4.96 -2.93
C PRO A 40 13.93 4.67 -4.28
N ALA A 41 14.52 5.12 -5.40
CA ALA A 41 13.98 4.87 -6.74
C ALA A 41 14.08 3.38 -7.13
N LEU A 42 15.21 2.73 -6.84
CA LEU A 42 15.44 1.31 -7.10
C LEU A 42 14.53 0.44 -6.24
N ILE A 43 14.31 0.80 -4.96
CA ILE A 43 13.36 0.09 -4.09
C ILE A 43 11.94 0.18 -4.64
N LYS A 44 11.50 1.37 -5.07
CA LYS A 44 10.17 1.56 -5.64
C LYS A 44 9.96 0.69 -6.87
N GLN A 45 10.93 0.66 -7.77
CA GLN A 45 10.86 -0.19 -8.96
C GLN A 45 10.84 -1.69 -8.59
N ALA A 46 11.76 -2.13 -7.73
CA ALA A 46 11.82 -3.51 -7.27
C ALA A 46 10.54 -3.95 -6.53
N SER A 47 9.89 -3.03 -5.83
CA SER A 47 8.61 -3.27 -5.14
C SER A 47 7.47 -3.43 -6.13
N LEU A 48 7.39 -2.55 -7.15
CA LEU A 48 6.39 -2.67 -8.22
C LEU A 48 6.56 -3.97 -9.00
N ASP A 49 7.80 -4.34 -9.35
CA ASP A 49 8.08 -5.61 -10.02
C ASP A 49 7.69 -6.81 -9.15
N ALA A 50 7.92 -6.74 -7.84
CA ALA A 50 7.51 -7.81 -6.92
C ALA A 50 5.98 -7.96 -6.86
N LEU A 51 5.24 -6.85 -6.83
CA LEU A 51 3.77 -6.86 -6.84
C LEU A 51 3.21 -7.35 -8.18
N PHE A 52 3.71 -6.82 -9.30
CA PHE A 52 3.18 -7.13 -10.64
C PHE A 52 3.45 -8.57 -11.07
N LYS A 53 4.48 -9.22 -10.52
CA LYS A 53 4.70 -10.66 -10.70
C LYS A 53 3.59 -11.55 -10.13
N CYS A 54 2.76 -11.04 -9.22
CA CYS A 54 1.58 -11.76 -8.73
C CYS A 54 0.39 -11.69 -9.69
N GLY A 55 0.43 -10.77 -10.66
CA GLY A 55 -0.60 -10.63 -11.67
C GLY A 55 -0.46 -11.65 -12.79
N LYS A 56 -1.52 -11.77 -13.61
CA LYS A 56 -1.51 -12.65 -14.80
C LYS A 56 -0.58 -12.14 -15.90
N ASP A 57 -0.44 -10.81 -16.01
CA ASP A 57 0.39 -10.15 -17.01
C ASP A 57 1.09 -8.94 -16.37
N ALA A 58 2.38 -9.11 -16.06
CA ALA A 58 3.18 -8.08 -15.42
C ALA A 58 3.49 -6.91 -16.37
N GLU A 59 3.58 -7.14 -17.68
CA GLU A 59 3.89 -6.08 -18.64
C GLU A 59 2.66 -5.20 -18.88
N ALA A 60 1.47 -5.80 -18.98
CA ALA A 60 0.22 -5.03 -19.03
C ALA A 60 0.03 -4.17 -17.76
N LEU A 61 0.39 -4.68 -16.58
CA LEU A 61 0.34 -3.92 -15.32
C LEU A 61 1.31 -2.73 -15.33
N LYS A 62 2.54 -2.94 -15.83
CA LYS A 62 3.51 -1.86 -16.00
C LYS A 62 2.99 -0.80 -16.97
N GLU A 63 2.44 -1.21 -18.10
CA GLU A 63 1.90 -0.30 -19.11
C GLU A 63 0.75 0.56 -18.55
N VAL A 64 -0.21 -0.05 -17.85
CA VAL A 64 -1.30 0.68 -17.18
C VAL A 64 -0.75 1.69 -16.17
N PHE A 65 0.26 1.29 -15.39
CA PHE A 65 0.88 2.17 -14.40
C PHE A 65 1.69 3.31 -15.03
N THR A 66 2.46 3.05 -16.09
CA THR A 66 3.30 4.07 -16.75
C THR A 66 2.46 5.09 -17.50
N ASN A 67 1.43 4.62 -18.23
CA ASN A 67 0.60 5.46 -19.09
C ASN A 67 -0.48 6.24 -18.31
N SER A 68 -0.72 5.91 -17.05
CA SER A 68 -1.67 6.64 -16.21
C SER A 68 -1.14 8.01 -15.78
N ASN A 69 -2.00 9.01 -15.88
CA ASN A 69 -1.80 10.36 -15.33
C ASN A 69 -2.39 10.51 -13.91
N ASN A 70 -3.01 9.46 -13.35
CA ASN A 70 -3.61 9.51 -12.02
C ASN A 70 -2.54 9.42 -10.93
N VAL A 71 -2.06 10.57 -10.46
CA VAL A 71 -0.99 10.68 -9.46
C VAL A 71 -1.38 9.99 -8.15
N ALA A 72 -2.61 10.18 -7.68
CA ALA A 72 -3.09 9.58 -6.43
C ALA A 72 -3.19 8.05 -6.54
N GLY A 73 -3.72 7.54 -7.65
CA GLY A 73 -3.80 6.10 -7.93
C GLY A 73 -2.41 5.44 -8.02
N LYS A 74 -1.46 6.10 -8.71
CA LYS A 74 -0.07 5.63 -8.77
C LYS A 74 0.59 5.64 -7.39
N LYS A 75 0.35 6.67 -6.57
CA LYS A 75 0.84 6.73 -5.19
C LYS A 75 0.29 5.57 -4.36
N ALA A 76 -1.00 5.28 -4.44
CA ALA A 76 -1.63 4.16 -3.74
C ALA A 76 -1.01 2.80 -4.14
N ILE A 77 -0.76 2.57 -5.43
CA ILE A 77 -0.10 1.35 -5.90
C ILE A 77 1.35 1.26 -5.43
N MET A 78 2.11 2.36 -5.46
CA MET A 78 3.48 2.38 -4.98
C MET A 78 3.57 2.07 -3.48
N GLU A 79 2.68 2.64 -2.66
CA GLU A 79 2.63 2.33 -1.23
C GLU A 79 2.24 0.87 -0.98
N PHE A 80 1.24 0.36 -1.71
CA PHE A 80 0.87 -1.06 -1.64
C PHE A 80 2.04 -1.97 -2.03
N ALA A 81 2.77 -1.64 -3.08
CA ALA A 81 3.93 -2.41 -3.53
C ALA A 81 5.05 -2.44 -2.47
N GLY A 82 5.30 -1.30 -1.80
CA GLY A 82 6.23 -1.24 -0.67
C GLY A 82 5.82 -2.15 0.49
N LEU A 83 4.55 -2.08 0.90
CA LEU A 83 3.98 -2.96 1.93
C LEU A 83 4.05 -4.43 1.52
N PHE A 84 3.81 -4.73 0.24
CA PHE A 84 3.87 -6.08 -0.31
C PHE A 84 5.28 -6.65 -0.24
N ARG A 85 6.29 -5.83 -0.55
CA ARG A 85 7.71 -6.21 -0.41
C ARG A 85 8.07 -6.48 1.04
N SER A 86 7.63 -5.65 1.98
CA SER A 86 7.85 -5.90 3.42
C SER A 86 7.17 -7.19 3.89
N ALA A 87 5.95 -7.45 3.43
CA ALA A 87 5.24 -8.69 3.74
C ALA A 87 5.93 -9.92 3.13
N LEU A 88 6.46 -9.84 1.90
CA LEU A 88 7.21 -10.93 1.29
C LEU A 88 8.38 -11.38 2.17
N ASN A 89 9.11 -10.42 2.74
CA ASN A 89 10.22 -10.71 3.65
C ASN A 89 9.72 -11.36 4.94
N ALA A 90 8.65 -10.84 5.54
CA ALA A 90 8.10 -11.34 6.80
C ALA A 90 7.43 -12.73 6.66
N THR A 91 6.84 -13.04 5.51
CA THR A 91 6.10 -14.29 5.28
C THR A 91 6.91 -15.35 4.53
N SER A 92 8.21 -15.16 4.33
CA SER A 92 9.03 -16.06 3.50
C SER A 92 9.07 -17.49 4.04
N ASP A 93 9.02 -17.63 5.37
CA ASP A 93 9.18 -18.91 6.07
C ASP A 93 7.84 -19.59 6.41
N SER A 94 6.69 -18.92 6.21
CA SER A 94 5.37 -19.54 6.38
C SER A 94 4.65 -19.75 5.04
N PRO A 95 4.35 -21.01 4.68
CA PRO A 95 3.54 -21.34 3.51
C PRO A 95 2.13 -20.74 3.58
N ALA A 96 1.47 -20.78 4.74
CA ALA A 96 0.13 -20.23 4.91
C ALA A 96 0.10 -18.70 4.71
N ALA A 97 1.01 -17.96 5.34
CA ALA A 97 1.08 -16.51 5.21
C ALA A 97 1.46 -16.09 3.78
N LYS A 98 2.43 -16.77 3.18
CA LYS A 98 2.84 -16.53 1.78
C LYS A 98 1.70 -16.80 0.79
N THR A 99 0.91 -17.84 1.02
CA THR A 99 -0.27 -18.14 0.18
C THR A 99 -1.30 -17.01 0.25
N LEU A 100 -1.58 -16.49 1.45
CA LEU A 100 -2.49 -15.36 1.61
C LEU A 100 -1.92 -14.10 0.96
N LEU A 101 -0.63 -13.81 1.15
CA LEU A 101 0.04 -12.68 0.52
C LEU A 101 -0.09 -12.72 -1.00
N MET A 102 0.23 -13.85 -1.63
CA MET A 102 0.14 -14.02 -3.08
C MET A 102 -1.31 -13.88 -3.57
N LYS A 103 -2.29 -14.39 -2.81
CA LYS A 103 -3.71 -14.22 -3.12
C LYS A 103 -4.11 -12.75 -3.14
N VAL A 104 -3.73 -11.99 -2.11
CA VAL A 104 -4.02 -10.56 -2.01
C VAL A 104 -3.31 -9.77 -3.12
N GLY A 105 -2.07 -10.11 -3.44
CA GLY A 105 -1.34 -9.52 -4.57
C GLY A 105 -2.04 -9.77 -5.91
N ALA A 106 -2.53 -10.99 -6.14
CA ALA A 106 -3.26 -11.35 -7.36
C ALA A 106 -4.62 -10.62 -7.47
N GLU A 107 -5.37 -10.53 -6.36
CA GLU A 107 -6.64 -9.79 -6.32
C GLU A 107 -6.44 -8.29 -6.59
N TYR A 108 -5.44 -7.69 -5.95
CA TYR A 108 -5.13 -6.28 -6.10
C TYR A 108 -4.67 -5.95 -7.53
N THR A 109 -3.77 -6.74 -8.11
CA THR A 109 -3.32 -6.55 -9.50
C THR A 109 -4.42 -6.79 -10.52
N ALA A 110 -5.32 -7.76 -10.31
CA ALA A 110 -6.50 -7.93 -11.16
C ALA A 110 -7.41 -6.68 -11.12
N GLN A 111 -7.55 -6.05 -9.96
CA GLN A 111 -8.31 -4.82 -9.81
C GLN A 111 -7.62 -3.63 -10.51
N ILE A 112 -6.29 -3.55 -10.51
CA ILE A 112 -5.53 -2.53 -11.27
C ILE A 112 -5.87 -2.62 -12.77
N ILE A 113 -5.81 -3.83 -13.34
CA ILE A 113 -6.13 -4.05 -14.76
C ILE A 113 -7.60 -3.71 -15.07
N LYS A 114 -8.52 -4.09 -14.19
CA LYS A 114 -9.96 -3.84 -14.36
C LYS A 114 -10.29 -2.34 -14.33
N ASP A 115 -9.66 -1.60 -13.43
CA ASP A 115 -9.84 -0.16 -13.28
C ASP A 115 -9.15 0.63 -14.42
N GLY A 116 -7.96 0.20 -14.80
CA GLY A 116 -7.16 0.83 -15.85
C GLY A 116 -6.52 2.16 -15.44
N LEU A 117 -6.57 2.54 -14.15
CA LEU A 117 -5.98 3.77 -13.60
C LEU A 117 -6.31 5.03 -14.41
N LYS A 118 -7.59 5.17 -14.76
CA LYS A 118 -8.12 6.34 -15.45
C LYS A 118 -8.22 7.54 -14.49
N GLU A 119 -8.73 8.67 -14.98
CA GLU A 119 -8.93 9.88 -14.17
C GLU A 119 -9.82 9.61 -12.94
N LYS A 120 -10.97 8.95 -13.14
CA LYS A 120 -11.79 8.39 -12.06
C LYS A 120 -11.38 6.93 -11.84
N SER A 121 -10.73 6.68 -10.70
CA SER A 121 -10.16 5.37 -10.35
C SER A 121 -10.55 4.97 -8.93
N ALA A 122 -10.66 3.67 -8.68
CA ALA A 122 -10.81 3.10 -7.34
C ALA A 122 -9.53 3.25 -6.49
N PHE A 123 -8.39 3.56 -7.12
CA PHE A 123 -7.10 3.75 -6.49
C PHE A 123 -6.82 5.23 -6.24
N GLY A 124 -6.43 5.58 -5.00
CA GLY A 124 -6.17 6.97 -4.60
C GLY A 124 -7.15 7.56 -3.57
N PRO A 125 -8.48 7.45 -3.78
CA PRO A 125 -9.51 8.06 -2.90
C PRO A 125 -9.46 7.69 -1.42
N TRP A 126 -8.73 6.64 -1.05
CA TRP A 126 -8.65 6.09 0.30
C TRP A 126 -7.34 6.42 1.01
N MET A 127 -6.46 7.14 0.32
CA MET A 127 -5.16 7.52 0.83
C MET A 127 -5.30 8.61 1.89
N PRO A 128 -4.55 8.51 3.00
CA PRO A 128 -4.54 9.59 3.99
C PRO A 128 -3.82 10.82 3.40
N GLU A 129 -4.54 11.92 3.26
CA GLU A 129 -3.96 13.19 2.78
C GLU A 129 -3.32 14.02 3.91
N THR A 130 -3.62 13.68 5.18
CA THR A 130 -3.10 14.38 6.35
C THR A 130 -2.40 13.42 7.31
N LYS A 131 -1.41 13.92 8.05
CA LYS A 131 -0.74 13.16 9.13
C LYS A 131 -1.72 12.60 10.18
N LYS A 132 -2.84 13.31 10.39
CA LYS A 132 -3.91 12.85 11.30
C LYS A 132 -4.65 11.64 10.72
N ALA A 133 -4.94 11.62 9.43
CA ALA A 133 -5.55 10.47 8.76
C ALA A 133 -4.59 9.28 8.72
N GLU A 134 -3.30 9.52 8.47
CA GLU A 134 -2.26 8.50 8.51
C GLU A 134 -2.17 7.85 9.90
N ALA A 135 -2.08 8.64 10.97
CA ALA A 135 -2.08 8.13 12.35
C ALA A 135 -3.35 7.35 12.71
N LYS A 136 -4.52 7.76 12.19
CA LYS A 136 -5.77 7.01 12.36
C LYS A 136 -5.71 5.65 11.67
N LEU A 137 -5.20 5.59 10.45
CA LEU A 137 -5.04 4.34 9.71
C LEU A 137 -4.08 3.39 10.42
N GLU A 138 -2.93 3.89 10.87
CA GLU A 138 -1.98 3.08 11.65
C GLU A 138 -2.56 2.59 12.97
N ASN A 139 -3.33 3.42 13.67
CA ASN A 139 -3.99 3.02 14.92
C ASN A 139 -5.05 1.94 14.68
N LEU A 140 -5.83 2.08 13.61
CA LEU A 140 -6.80 1.09 13.15
C LEU A 140 -6.10 -0.26 12.85
N GLU A 141 -5.00 -0.24 12.10
CA GLU A 141 -4.20 -1.43 11.78
C GLU A 141 -3.68 -2.13 13.04
N LYS A 142 -3.20 -1.35 14.03
CA LYS A 142 -2.75 -1.87 15.33
C LYS A 142 -3.88 -2.49 16.14
N GLN A 143 -5.05 -1.84 16.20
CA GLN A 143 -6.22 -2.37 16.89
C GLN A 143 -6.73 -3.66 16.25
N LEU A 144 -6.77 -3.74 14.92
CA LEU A 144 -7.08 -4.97 14.20
C LEU A 144 -6.12 -6.10 14.57
N LEU A 145 -4.82 -5.81 14.60
CA LEU A 145 -3.81 -6.77 15.01
C LEU A 145 -4.06 -7.26 16.44
N ASP A 146 -4.32 -6.35 17.38
CA ASP A 146 -4.57 -6.72 18.78
C ASP A 146 -5.83 -7.56 18.96
N ILE A 147 -6.89 -7.29 18.18
CA ILE A 147 -8.10 -8.12 18.20
C ILE A 147 -7.77 -9.53 17.71
N ILE A 148 -7.05 -9.67 16.58
CA ILE A 148 -6.68 -10.98 16.01
C ILE A 148 -5.74 -11.75 16.93
N LYS A 149 -4.83 -11.06 17.63
CA LYS A 149 -3.91 -11.69 18.60
C LYS A 149 -4.60 -12.29 19.82
N ASN A 150 -5.73 -11.70 20.22
CA ASN A 150 -6.40 -12.00 21.48
C ASN A 150 -7.70 -12.81 21.29
N ASN A 151 -8.17 -13.00 20.06
CA ASN A 151 -9.46 -13.63 19.77
C ASN A 151 -9.36 -14.57 18.56
N THR A 152 -10.10 -15.67 18.60
CA THR A 152 -10.19 -16.64 17.49
C THR A 152 -11.65 -17.04 17.24
N GLY A 153 -12.01 -17.32 15.99
CA GLY A 153 -13.34 -17.85 15.64
C GLY A 153 -14.50 -16.87 15.87
N GLY A 154 -15.60 -17.32 16.48
CA GLY A 154 -16.86 -16.55 16.54
C GLY A 154 -16.79 -15.22 17.30
N GLU A 155 -15.88 -15.08 18.27
CA GLU A 155 -15.65 -13.81 18.98
C GLU A 155 -14.89 -12.80 18.12
N LEU A 156 -13.94 -13.27 17.30
CA LEU A 156 -13.21 -12.44 16.34
C LEU A 156 -14.18 -11.82 15.33
N SER A 157 -15.15 -12.59 14.83
CA SER A 157 -16.17 -12.06 13.91
C SER A 157 -16.96 -10.90 14.52
N LYS A 158 -17.49 -11.04 15.74
CA LYS A 158 -18.24 -9.96 16.42
C LYS A 158 -17.40 -8.72 16.69
N LEU A 159 -16.18 -8.91 17.19
CA LEU A 159 -15.27 -7.80 17.51
C LEU A 159 -14.82 -7.08 16.23
N SER A 160 -14.59 -7.83 15.17
CA SER A 160 -14.21 -7.26 13.88
C SER A 160 -15.35 -6.45 13.24
N THR A 161 -16.60 -6.92 13.29
CA THR A 161 -17.76 -6.14 12.82
C THR A 161 -17.90 -4.83 13.59
N ASN A 162 -17.73 -4.86 14.92
CA ASN A 162 -17.75 -3.64 15.73
C ASN A 162 -16.63 -2.67 15.33
N LEU A 163 -15.40 -3.17 15.13
CA LEU A 163 -14.27 -2.34 14.71
C LEU A 163 -14.46 -1.77 13.29
N VAL A 164 -15.04 -2.54 12.36
CA VAL A 164 -15.39 -2.04 11.03
C VAL A 164 -16.35 -0.86 11.15
N MET A 165 -17.41 -1.00 11.95
CA MET A 165 -18.43 0.04 12.12
C MET A 165 -17.92 1.26 12.90
N GLN A 166 -17.06 1.08 13.90
CA GLN A 166 -16.62 2.15 14.79
C GLN A 166 -15.34 2.86 14.34
N GLU A 167 -14.46 2.21 13.57
CA GLU A 167 -13.14 2.76 13.25
C GLU A 167 -12.89 2.80 11.72
N VAL A 168 -13.16 1.71 10.99
CA VAL A 168 -12.96 1.67 9.53
C VAL A 168 -13.93 2.60 8.82
N MET A 169 -15.22 2.56 9.18
CA MET A 169 -16.25 3.39 8.55
C MET A 169 -16.04 4.90 8.77
N PRO A 170 -15.70 5.39 9.98
CA PRO A 170 -15.33 6.78 10.16
C PRO A 170 -14.05 7.20 9.42
N TYR A 171 -13.07 6.29 9.27
CA TYR A 171 -11.90 6.55 8.43
C TYR A 171 -12.30 6.74 6.96
N ILE A 172 -13.09 5.82 6.40
CA ILE A 172 -13.59 5.88 5.02
C ILE A 172 -14.41 7.14 4.78
N ALA A 173 -15.33 7.46 5.70
CA ALA A 173 -16.12 8.68 5.61
C ALA A 173 -15.21 9.92 5.62
N SER A 174 -14.21 9.97 6.50
CA SER A 174 -13.24 11.06 6.56
C SER A 174 -12.42 11.20 5.27
N CYS A 175 -12.04 10.09 4.63
CA CYS A 175 -11.31 10.13 3.36
C CYS A 175 -12.20 10.68 2.24
N ILE A 176 -13.46 10.24 2.15
CA ILE A 176 -14.35 10.73 1.09
C ILE A 176 -14.71 12.21 1.32
N GLU A 177 -15.01 12.60 2.56
CA GLU A 177 -15.36 13.98 2.90
C GLU A 177 -14.21 14.95 2.59
N HIS A 178 -12.97 14.52 2.85
CA HIS A 178 -11.78 15.33 2.57
C HIS A 178 -11.45 15.36 1.07
N ASN A 179 -11.42 14.19 0.41
CA ASN A 179 -10.94 14.06 -0.96
C ASN A 179 -11.96 14.57 -2.00
N PHE A 180 -13.25 14.59 -1.67
CA PHE A 180 -14.32 15.04 -2.57
C PHE A 180 -15.05 16.30 -2.07
N GLY A 181 -14.71 16.83 -0.91
CA GLY A 181 -15.29 18.07 -0.35
C GLY A 181 -16.80 17.99 -0.12
N CYS A 182 -17.32 16.79 0.11
CA CYS A 182 -18.75 16.52 0.23
C CYS A 182 -19.04 15.68 1.48
N THR A 183 -20.02 16.12 2.28
CA THR A 183 -20.62 15.28 3.32
C THR A 183 -21.40 14.16 2.66
N LEU A 184 -21.12 12.91 3.02
CA LEU A 184 -21.87 11.77 2.50
C LEU A 184 -23.35 11.90 2.83
N ASP A 185 -24.22 11.77 1.83
CA ASP A 185 -25.64 11.62 2.06
C ASP A 185 -25.93 10.27 2.75
N PRO A 186 -27.03 10.14 3.51
CA PRO A 186 -27.33 8.92 4.26
C PRO A 186 -27.45 7.66 3.39
N LEU A 187 -27.91 7.78 2.14
CA LEU A 187 -28.10 6.65 1.23
C LEU A 187 -26.76 6.11 0.73
N THR A 188 -25.88 7.01 0.27
CA THR A 188 -24.50 6.67 -0.15
C THR A 188 -23.70 6.14 1.04
N ARG A 189 -23.86 6.73 2.23
CA ARG A 189 -23.26 6.20 3.46
C ARG A 189 -23.72 4.78 3.76
N SER A 190 -25.01 4.49 3.66
CA SER A 190 -25.53 3.14 3.88
C SER A 190 -25.01 2.14 2.85
N SER A 191 -24.96 2.52 1.57
CA SER A 191 -24.45 1.66 0.49
C SER A 191 -22.96 1.35 0.67
N LEU A 192 -22.17 2.36 1.04
CA LEU A 192 -20.74 2.19 1.31
C LEU A 192 -20.53 1.35 2.58
N THR A 193 -21.34 1.55 3.62
CA THR A 193 -21.29 0.75 4.84
C THR A 193 -21.46 -0.73 4.54
N GLN A 194 -22.47 -1.11 3.75
CA GLN A 194 -22.69 -2.51 3.38
C GLN A 194 -21.55 -3.10 2.53
N LEU A 195 -20.97 -2.29 1.63
CA LEU A 195 -19.90 -2.75 0.76
C LEU A 195 -18.60 -2.95 1.56
N VAL A 196 -18.27 -2.01 2.43
CA VAL A 196 -17.12 -2.09 3.33
C VAL A 196 -17.28 -3.21 4.32
N ASP A 197 -18.46 -3.36 4.95
CA ASP A 197 -18.72 -4.45 5.90
C ASP A 197 -18.54 -5.82 5.24
N LYS A 198 -19.10 -6.02 4.04
CA LYS A 198 -18.93 -7.28 3.29
C LYS A 198 -17.48 -7.56 2.89
N ALA A 199 -16.73 -6.53 2.50
CA ALA A 199 -15.34 -6.68 2.09
C ALA A 199 -14.42 -6.86 3.30
N ALA A 200 -14.67 -6.15 4.39
CA ALA A 200 -13.94 -6.27 5.64
C ALA A 200 -14.20 -7.62 6.32
N ALA A 201 -15.44 -8.12 6.30
CA ALA A 201 -15.76 -9.46 6.78
C ALA A 201 -14.93 -10.54 6.07
N LYS A 202 -14.78 -10.44 4.74
CA LYS A 202 -13.90 -11.35 3.97
C LYS A 202 -12.43 -11.21 4.34
N ALA A 203 -11.96 -9.99 4.58
CA ALA A 203 -10.57 -9.76 5.00
C ALA A 203 -10.30 -10.35 6.40
N VAL A 204 -11.23 -10.17 7.33
CA VAL A 204 -11.14 -10.74 8.69
C VAL A 204 -11.22 -12.26 8.64
N GLU A 205 -12.12 -12.83 7.85
CA GLU A 205 -12.21 -14.29 7.67
C GLU A 205 -10.91 -14.85 7.09
N ALA A 206 -10.31 -14.16 6.12
CA ALA A 206 -9.00 -14.55 5.58
C ALA A 206 -7.88 -14.46 6.64
N LEU A 207 -7.90 -13.44 7.49
CA LEU A 207 -6.96 -13.28 8.61
C LEU A 207 -7.16 -14.34 9.69
N ASP A 208 -8.39 -14.66 10.07
CA ASP A 208 -8.72 -15.70 11.04
C ASP A 208 -8.25 -17.07 10.51
N MET A 209 -8.58 -17.40 9.26
CA MET A 209 -8.12 -18.64 8.63
C MET A 209 -6.59 -18.70 8.54
N CYS A 210 -5.94 -17.57 8.23
CA CYS A 210 -4.47 -17.49 8.24
C CYS A 210 -3.92 -17.68 9.66
N HIS A 211 -4.51 -17.05 10.66
CA HIS A 211 -4.14 -17.19 12.07
C HIS A 211 -4.25 -18.62 12.57
N GLN A 212 -5.34 -19.30 12.22
CA GLN A 212 -5.55 -20.70 12.56
C GLN A 212 -4.50 -21.61 11.92
N LYS A 213 -4.23 -21.45 10.61
CA LYS A 213 -3.21 -22.24 9.90
C LYS A 213 -1.81 -21.99 10.45
N LEU A 214 -1.48 -20.72 10.70
CA LEU A 214 -0.22 -20.33 11.30
C LEU A 214 -0.04 -20.94 12.69
N THR A 215 -1.09 -20.95 13.50
CA THR A 215 -1.09 -21.60 14.82
C THR A 215 -0.86 -23.10 14.73
N GLN A 216 -1.41 -23.75 13.69
CA GLN A 216 -1.17 -25.18 13.43
C GLN A 216 0.28 -25.44 12.98
N GLU A 217 0.84 -24.58 12.13
CA GLU A 217 2.21 -24.72 11.60
C GLU A 217 3.28 -24.47 12.67
N GLN A 218 3.12 -23.41 13.47
CA GLN A 218 4.19 -22.87 14.32
C GLN A 218 3.96 -23.08 15.82
N GLY A 219 2.83 -23.71 16.19
CA GLY A 219 2.45 -23.95 17.58
C GLY A 219 2.04 -22.68 18.34
N THR A 220 1.60 -22.83 19.59
CA THR A 220 1.01 -21.73 20.38
C THR A 220 2.03 -20.87 21.12
N SER A 221 3.28 -21.31 21.27
CA SER A 221 4.30 -20.65 22.11
C SER A 221 5.39 -19.93 21.32
N VAL A 222 6.43 -20.64 20.85
CA VAL A 222 7.64 -20.04 20.27
C VAL A 222 7.35 -19.34 18.94
N GLY A 223 6.46 -19.90 18.12
CA GLY A 223 6.04 -19.30 16.86
C GLY A 223 5.11 -18.11 17.00
N ARG A 224 4.70 -17.70 18.21
CA ARG A 224 3.72 -16.61 18.39
C ARG A 224 4.17 -15.28 17.80
N GLU A 225 5.42 -14.90 18.03
CA GLU A 225 5.91 -13.60 17.60
C GLU A 225 6.13 -13.52 16.08
N ALA A 226 6.57 -14.61 15.45
CA ALA A 226 6.65 -14.72 14.00
C ALA A 226 5.26 -14.54 13.36
N ARG A 227 4.23 -15.23 13.88
CA ARG A 227 2.83 -15.09 13.42
C ARG A 227 2.31 -13.67 13.57
N HIS A 228 2.63 -13.01 14.69
CA HIS A 228 2.24 -11.64 14.92
C HIS A 228 2.85 -10.68 13.91
N LEU A 229 4.13 -10.86 13.57
CA LEU A 229 4.82 -10.07 12.56
C LEU A 229 4.24 -10.30 11.16
N GLU A 230 3.96 -11.57 10.80
CA GLU A 230 3.30 -11.92 9.54
C GLU A 230 1.94 -11.20 9.42
N MET A 231 1.10 -11.25 10.46
CA MET A 231 -0.19 -10.56 10.47
C MET A 231 -0.06 -9.05 10.42
N GLN A 232 0.90 -8.48 11.14
CA GLN A 232 1.18 -7.05 11.12
C GLN A 232 1.48 -6.57 9.69
N THR A 233 2.16 -7.38 8.88
CA THR A 233 2.43 -7.03 7.47
C THR A 233 1.26 -7.31 6.51
N LEU A 234 0.38 -8.27 6.83
CA LEU A 234 -0.77 -8.64 5.99
C LEU A 234 -1.99 -7.72 6.17
N ILE A 235 -2.24 -7.21 7.38
CA ILE A 235 -3.39 -6.34 7.68
C ILE A 235 -3.43 -5.09 6.77
N PRO A 236 -2.34 -4.32 6.60
CA PRO A 236 -2.33 -3.13 5.73
C PRO A 236 -2.69 -3.44 4.27
N LEU A 237 -2.27 -4.61 3.77
CA LEU A 237 -2.53 -5.06 2.40
C LEU A 237 -4.00 -5.45 2.22
N LEU A 238 -4.56 -6.18 3.18
CA LEU A 238 -5.96 -6.58 3.15
C LEU A 238 -6.91 -5.39 3.22
N LEU A 239 -6.63 -4.41 4.09
CA LEU A 239 -7.42 -3.18 4.17
C LEU A 239 -7.39 -2.40 2.85
N ARG A 240 -6.20 -2.19 2.27
CA ARG A 240 -6.07 -1.47 0.99
C ARG A 240 -6.70 -2.23 -0.18
N ASN A 241 -6.67 -3.56 -0.16
CA ASN A 241 -7.39 -4.39 -1.13
C ASN A 241 -8.91 -4.25 -0.98
N VAL A 242 -9.44 -4.21 0.25
CA VAL A 242 -10.85 -3.92 0.51
C VAL A 242 -11.26 -2.56 -0.05
N PHE A 243 -10.43 -1.53 0.17
CA PHE A 243 -10.70 -0.20 -0.36
C PHE A 243 -10.68 -0.14 -1.89
N ALA A 244 -9.74 -0.84 -2.54
CA ALA A 244 -9.67 -0.91 -4.00
C ALA A 244 -10.85 -1.66 -4.65
N GLN A 245 -11.57 -2.50 -3.90
CA GLN A 245 -12.78 -3.18 -4.37
C GLN A 245 -14.03 -2.30 -4.34
N ILE A 246 -13.97 -1.13 -3.68
CA ILE A 246 -15.06 -0.16 -3.69
C ILE A 246 -15.13 0.45 -5.10
N PRO A 247 -16.24 0.28 -5.84
CA PRO A 247 -16.33 0.72 -7.23
C PRO A 247 -16.21 2.24 -7.35
N ALA A 248 -15.41 2.71 -8.30
CA ALA A 248 -15.20 4.14 -8.51
C ALA A 248 -16.51 4.88 -8.88
N ASP A 249 -17.46 4.22 -9.54
CA ASP A 249 -18.79 4.76 -9.86
C ASP A 249 -19.67 5.01 -8.63
N LYS A 250 -19.36 4.37 -7.50
CA LYS A 250 -20.03 4.63 -6.21
C LYS A 250 -19.40 5.77 -5.43
N LEU A 251 -18.30 6.34 -5.92
CA LEU A 251 -17.68 7.52 -5.34
C LEU A 251 -18.39 8.79 -5.82
N PRO A 252 -18.61 9.77 -4.92
CA PRO A 252 -19.13 11.07 -5.31
C PRO A 252 -18.21 11.72 -6.34
N ASP A 253 -18.78 12.58 -7.18
CA ASP A 253 -17.96 13.35 -8.10
C ASP A 253 -17.21 14.46 -7.33
N PRO A 254 -15.94 14.74 -7.68
CA PRO A 254 -15.20 15.83 -7.04
C PRO A 254 -15.97 17.14 -7.23
N LYS A 255 -16.18 17.90 -6.15
CA LYS A 255 -16.62 19.28 -6.31
C LYS A 255 -15.52 20.04 -7.06
N ILE A 256 -15.81 20.44 -8.29
CA ILE A 256 -15.03 21.48 -8.96
C ILE A 256 -15.17 22.72 -8.08
N PRO A 257 -14.06 23.32 -7.59
CA PRO A 257 -14.14 24.58 -6.88
C PRO A 257 -14.90 25.56 -7.78
N GLU A 258 -16.01 26.10 -7.27
CA GLU A 258 -16.69 27.21 -7.93
C GLU A 258 -15.61 28.26 -8.21
N PRO A 259 -15.44 28.73 -9.46
CA PRO A 259 -14.47 29.78 -9.75
C PRO A 259 -14.75 30.89 -8.76
N ALA A 260 -13.74 31.29 -7.98
CA ALA A 260 -13.88 32.41 -7.05
C ALA A 260 -14.55 33.54 -7.83
N ALA A 261 -15.77 33.90 -7.42
CA ALA A 261 -16.51 34.97 -8.06
C ALA A 261 -15.54 36.14 -8.17
N GLY A 262 -15.20 36.51 -9.40
CA GLY A 262 -14.32 37.64 -9.68
C GLY A 262 -14.83 38.85 -8.89
N PRO A 263 -13.93 39.79 -8.52
CA PRO A 263 -14.29 40.89 -7.63
C PRO A 263 -15.59 41.53 -8.11
N VAL A 264 -16.59 41.47 -7.22
CA VAL A 264 -17.89 42.13 -7.40
C VAL A 264 -17.58 43.57 -7.81
N PRO A 265 -18.13 44.09 -8.93
CA PRO A 265 -17.92 45.48 -9.29
C PRO A 265 -18.41 46.32 -8.12
N ASP A 266 -17.52 47.15 -7.59
CA ASP A 266 -17.80 48.06 -6.49
C ASP A 266 -19.06 48.87 -6.81
N GLY A 267 -20.14 48.55 -6.12
CA GLY A 267 -21.38 49.32 -6.14
C GLY A 267 -21.12 50.63 -5.40
N GLY A 268 -20.49 51.59 -6.07
CA GLY A 268 -19.94 52.76 -5.41
C GLY A 268 -19.95 54.03 -6.25
N LYS A 269 -21.04 54.79 -6.11
CA LYS A 269 -21.18 56.26 -6.28
C LYS A 269 -21.45 56.81 -7.69
N LYS A 270 -22.71 57.25 -7.83
CA LYS A 270 -23.15 58.39 -8.66
C LYS A 270 -22.08 59.48 -8.69
N ALA A 271 -21.68 59.89 -9.89
CA ALA A 271 -20.95 61.12 -10.11
C ALA A 271 -21.81 62.31 -9.64
N GLU A 272 -21.32 63.10 -8.70
CA GLU A 272 -21.84 64.43 -8.42
C GLU A 272 -21.52 65.33 -9.63
N PRO A 273 -22.47 66.16 -10.10
CA PRO A 273 -22.18 67.10 -11.17
C PRO A 273 -21.37 68.27 -10.58
N THR A 274 -20.10 68.38 -10.97
CA THR A 274 -19.32 69.60 -10.76
C THR A 274 -19.94 70.72 -11.60
N GLY A 275 -20.67 71.61 -10.94
CA GLY A 275 -21.15 72.85 -11.52
C GLY A 275 -19.98 73.71 -11.96
N ILE A 276 -19.91 73.97 -13.26
CA ILE A 276 -18.99 74.96 -13.84
C ILE A 276 -19.58 76.34 -13.55
N ASN A 277 -18.90 77.12 -12.72
CA ASN A 277 -19.25 78.50 -12.43
C ASN A 277 -18.47 79.40 -13.42
N ILE A 278 -19.15 79.90 -14.45
CA ILE A 278 -18.63 80.94 -15.35
C ILE A 278 -19.23 82.26 -14.88
N ASN A 279 -18.41 83.11 -14.26
CA ASN A 279 -18.76 84.51 -14.02
C ASN A 279 -18.35 85.34 -15.26
N ILE A 280 -19.26 86.23 -15.65
CA ILE A 280 -19.23 87.15 -16.79
C ILE A 280 -18.10 88.17 -16.65
#